data_AF-A0A2S3W445-F1
#
_entry.id   AF-A0A2S3W445-F1
#
_cell.length_a   1.000
_cell.length_b   1.000
_cell.length_c   1.000
_cell.angle_alpha   90.00
_cell.angle_beta   90.00
_cell.angle_gamma   90.00
#
_symmetry.space_group_name_H-M   'P 1'
#
loop_
_entity.id
_entity.type
_entity.pdbx_description
1 polymer ?
#
loop_
_entity_poly.entity_id
_entity_poly.type
_entity_poly.pdbx_seq_one_letter_code
_entity_poly.pdbx_strand_id
1 'polypeptide(L)'
;MAHEICVTRGGGGARRMARVLAMALLPLMAACAGGGSGSGNWHGALQCAPYARQVTGVKLSGSAASWWAQASGQYPRTHAPKAGAVLVLRATGRLPDGHVAVVRSVRSPREVVVEQANWVPGRIGRADPVIDVSARNDWSRVQVWWAPIHGMGKSVYPAYGFILPLR
;
A
#
# COMPACT_ATOMS: atom_id res chain seq x y z
N MET A 1 -2.10 4.90 -80.97
CA MET A 1 -1.52 3.58 -81.30
C MET A 1 -2.01 2.63 -80.22
N ALA A 2 -3.21 2.08 -80.44
CA ALA A 2 -3.42 0.67 -80.82
C ALA A 2 -3.15 -0.23 -79.61
N HIS A 3 -4.11 -0.91 -79.00
CA HIS A 3 -4.97 -1.97 -79.54
C HIS A 3 -6.16 -2.16 -78.54
N GLU A 4 -7.41 -2.31 -78.97
CA GLU A 4 -8.08 -3.62 -79.20
C GLU A 4 -8.21 -4.40 -77.86
N ILE A 5 -9.36 -4.87 -77.34
CA ILE A 5 -10.41 -5.72 -77.93
C ILE A 5 -11.64 -5.74 -76.98
N CYS A 6 -12.83 -5.77 -77.57
CA CYS A 6 -14.11 -6.17 -76.99
C CYS A 6 -14.25 -7.69 -76.98
N VAL A 7 -14.55 -8.37 -75.85
CA VAL A 7 -15.15 -9.72 -75.84
C VAL A 7 -16.01 -9.96 -74.58
N THR A 8 -17.31 -10.00 -74.84
CA THR A 8 -18.42 -10.84 -74.33
C THR A 8 -18.53 -11.34 -72.88
N ARG A 9 -19.75 -11.10 -72.37
CA ARG A 9 -20.54 -11.93 -71.44
C ARG A 9 -20.62 -13.40 -71.89
N GLY A 10 -20.52 -14.32 -70.92
CA GLY A 10 -20.93 -15.72 -71.01
C GLY A 10 -20.37 -16.45 -69.81
N GLY A 11 -21.10 -17.19 -68.98
CA GLY A 11 -22.37 -17.86 -69.19
C GLY A 11 -22.25 -19.22 -68.52
N GLY A 12 -23.13 -19.50 -67.56
CA GLY A 12 -23.52 -20.85 -67.19
C GLY A 12 -22.54 -21.67 -66.35
N GLY A 13 -23.10 -22.48 -65.46
CA GLY A 13 -22.37 -23.59 -64.87
C GLY A 13 -22.60 -23.81 -63.38
N ALA A 14 -23.87 -23.85 -62.96
CA ALA A 14 -24.22 -24.52 -61.71
C ALA A 14 -23.81 -26.00 -61.81
N ARG A 15 -22.74 -26.40 -61.11
CA ARG A 15 -22.54 -27.78 -60.70
C ARG A 15 -22.09 -27.83 -59.25
N ARG A 16 -23.10 -28.12 -58.44
CA ARG A 16 -23.07 -28.90 -57.20
C ARG A 16 -21.77 -29.70 -57.07
N MET A 17 -21.09 -29.56 -55.93
CA MET A 17 -20.91 -30.66 -54.99
C MET A 17 -19.95 -30.24 -53.88
N ALA A 18 -20.49 -30.30 -52.67
CA ALA A 18 -19.83 -30.50 -51.39
C ALA A 18 -18.29 -30.42 -51.39
N ARG A 19 -17.77 -29.32 -50.87
CA ARG A 19 -16.51 -29.34 -50.12
C ARG A 19 -16.84 -28.98 -48.69
N VAL A 20 -16.65 -29.99 -47.84
CA VAL A 20 -16.56 -29.92 -46.39
C VAL A 20 -15.74 -28.69 -46.01
N LEU A 21 -16.42 -27.63 -45.59
CA LEU A 21 -15.76 -26.48 -45.00
C LEU A 21 -15.48 -26.83 -43.55
N ALA A 22 -14.20 -27.13 -43.30
CA ALA A 22 -13.59 -27.14 -42.00
C ALA A 22 -14.13 -25.94 -41.19
N MET A 23 -14.90 -26.21 -40.13
CA MET A 23 -15.14 -25.22 -39.11
C MET A 23 -13.81 -24.97 -38.43
N ALA A 24 -13.13 -23.93 -38.90
CA ALA A 24 -11.97 -23.36 -38.25
C ALA A 24 -12.32 -23.06 -36.80
N LEU A 25 -11.54 -23.65 -35.89
CA LEU A 25 -11.49 -23.30 -34.48
C LEU A 25 -11.26 -21.79 -34.35
N LEU A 26 -12.27 -21.07 -33.85
CA LEU A 26 -12.13 -19.74 -33.30
C LEU A 26 -12.13 -19.87 -31.77
N PRO A 27 -10.96 -19.88 -31.10
CA PRO A 27 -10.95 -19.68 -29.66
C PRO A 27 -11.29 -18.21 -29.39
N LEU A 28 -12.48 -17.94 -28.86
CA LEU A 28 -12.77 -16.65 -28.24
C LEU A 28 -11.89 -16.52 -26.99
N MET A 29 -10.71 -15.92 -27.16
CA MET A 29 -9.93 -15.38 -26.05
C MET A 29 -10.64 -14.12 -25.55
N ALA A 30 -11.63 -14.31 -24.67
CA ALA A 30 -12.11 -13.25 -23.80
C ALA A 30 -11.03 -12.98 -22.74
N ALA A 31 -10.00 -12.23 -23.13
CA ALA A 31 -9.00 -11.71 -22.22
C ALA A 31 -9.63 -10.57 -21.41
N CYS A 32 -10.25 -10.91 -20.29
CA CYS A 32 -10.52 -9.93 -19.23
C CYS A 32 -9.18 -9.53 -18.62
N ALA A 33 -8.53 -8.54 -19.22
CA ALA A 33 -7.45 -7.79 -18.59
C ALA A 33 -8.05 -6.93 -17.48
N GLY A 34 -8.06 -7.49 -16.27
CA GLY A 34 -8.46 -6.82 -15.04
C GLY A 34 -7.61 -7.37 -13.90
N GLY A 35 -6.32 -7.05 -13.94
CA GLY A 35 -5.37 -7.35 -12.88
C GLY A 35 -5.83 -6.75 -11.56
N GLY A 36 -6.29 -7.62 -10.68
CA GLY A 36 -6.59 -7.33 -9.29
C GLY A 36 -6.08 -8.48 -8.43
N SER A 37 -4.77 -8.76 -8.50
CA SER A 37 -4.09 -9.58 -7.50
C SER A 37 -4.09 -8.83 -6.17
N GLY A 38 -5.22 -8.84 -5.49
CA GLY A 38 -5.42 -8.40 -4.12
C GLY A 38 -5.53 -9.60 -3.18
N SER A 39 -4.80 -10.69 -3.43
CA SER A 39 -4.66 -11.78 -2.45
C SER A 39 -3.75 -11.32 -1.32
N GLY A 40 -4.31 -10.58 -0.37
CA GLY A 40 -3.66 -10.24 0.88
C GLY A 40 -4.60 -10.58 2.02
N ASN A 41 -4.63 -11.85 2.42
CA ASN A 41 -5.33 -12.27 3.62
C ASN A 41 -4.46 -11.88 4.83
N TRP A 42 -4.43 -10.59 5.16
CA TRP A 42 -3.80 -10.07 6.38
C TRP A 42 -4.59 -10.65 7.56
N HIS A 43 -3.91 -11.28 8.52
CA HIS A 43 -4.52 -12.09 9.60
C HIS A 43 -5.29 -11.27 10.68
N GLY A 44 -6.15 -10.36 10.23
CA GLY A 44 -7.06 -9.48 10.94
C GLY A 44 -7.43 -8.31 10.01
N ALA A 45 -8.72 -7.97 9.89
CA ALA A 45 -9.20 -6.89 9.01
C ALA A 45 -8.57 -5.52 9.34
N LEU A 46 -8.04 -5.35 10.56
CA LEU A 46 -7.47 -4.11 11.05
C LEU A 46 -5.94 -4.20 11.14
N GLN A 47 -5.24 -3.36 10.38
CA GLN A 47 -3.77 -3.30 10.33
C GLN A 47 -3.28 -1.85 10.38
N CYS A 48 -2.08 -1.62 10.93
CA CYS A 48 -1.52 -0.28 11.12
C CYS A 48 -1.36 0.51 9.82
N ALA A 49 -0.74 -0.08 8.78
CA ALA A 49 -0.42 0.61 7.54
C ALA A 49 -1.67 0.98 6.70
N PRO A 50 -2.61 0.06 6.41
CA PRO A 50 -3.86 0.44 5.74
C PRO A 50 -4.67 1.50 6.51
N TYR A 51 -4.70 1.41 7.83
CA TYR A 51 -5.40 2.37 8.67
C TYR A 51 -4.74 3.76 8.65
N ALA A 52 -3.42 3.84 8.84
CA ALA A 52 -2.68 5.09 8.75
C ALA A 52 -2.84 5.75 7.37
N ARG A 53 -2.88 4.94 6.31
CA ARG A 53 -3.17 5.39 4.94
C ARG A 53 -4.55 6.03 4.84
N GLN A 54 -5.57 5.39 5.39
CA GLN A 54 -6.93 5.91 5.40
C GLN A 54 -7.04 7.24 6.16
N VAL A 55 -6.37 7.36 7.30
CA VAL A 55 -6.41 8.57 8.16
C VAL A 55 -5.63 9.75 7.57
N THR A 56 -4.50 9.47 6.90
CA THR A 56 -3.57 10.52 6.46
C THR A 56 -3.60 10.81 4.96
N GLY A 57 -4.15 9.91 4.15
CA GLY A 57 -4.22 10.05 2.70
C GLY A 57 -2.92 9.77 1.96
N VAL A 58 -1.83 9.40 2.66
CA VAL A 58 -0.55 9.05 2.01
C VAL A 58 -0.73 7.91 1.00
N LYS A 59 0.07 7.90 -0.07
CA LYS A 59 -0.01 6.89 -1.13
C LYS A 59 1.12 5.86 -1.02
N LEU A 60 1.39 5.41 0.20
CA LEU A 60 2.44 4.45 0.54
C LEU A 60 1.84 3.06 0.80
N SER A 61 2.51 1.99 0.36
CA SER A 61 2.00 0.62 0.42
C SER A 61 3.04 -0.40 0.90
N GLY A 62 2.64 -1.65 1.06
CA GLY A 62 3.49 -2.70 1.63
C GLY A 62 3.72 -2.59 3.14
N SER A 63 4.80 -3.20 3.62
CA SER A 63 5.15 -3.24 5.04
C SER A 63 5.39 -1.83 5.59
N ALA A 64 5.05 -1.62 6.85
CA ALA A 64 5.15 -0.31 7.50
C ALA A 64 6.59 0.25 7.49
N ALA A 65 7.59 -0.59 7.72
CA ALA A 65 9.00 -0.18 7.68
C ALA A 65 9.44 0.31 6.30
N SER A 66 8.90 -0.26 5.21
CA SER A 66 9.27 0.12 3.84
C SER A 66 8.80 1.53 3.47
N TRP A 67 7.82 2.10 4.18
CA TRP A 67 7.30 3.44 3.93
C TRP A 67 8.37 4.51 4.07
N TRP A 68 9.37 4.31 4.94
CA TRP A 68 10.45 5.28 5.11
C TRP A 68 11.27 5.51 3.84
N ALA A 69 11.58 4.44 3.11
CA ALA A 69 12.30 4.52 1.84
C ALA A 69 11.40 5.08 0.74
N GLN A 70 10.16 4.58 0.64
CA GLN A 70 9.17 5.03 -0.36
C GLN A 70 8.84 6.53 -0.22
N ALA A 71 8.83 7.07 1.00
CA ALA A 71 8.57 8.48 1.24
C ALA A 71 9.64 9.41 0.65
N SER A 72 10.86 8.91 0.42
CA SER A 72 11.93 9.73 -0.15
C SER A 72 11.52 10.28 -1.53
N GLY A 73 11.58 11.60 -1.69
CA GLY A 73 11.19 12.29 -2.92
C GLY A 73 9.67 12.49 -3.10
N GLN A 74 8.83 11.90 -2.25
CA GLN A 74 7.35 12.03 -2.34
C GLN A 74 6.75 12.75 -1.13
N TYR A 75 7.32 12.54 0.06
CA TYR A 75 6.86 13.13 1.32
C TYR A 75 8.07 13.61 2.12
N PRO A 76 8.02 14.80 2.73
CA PRO A 76 9.08 15.24 3.64
C PRO A 76 9.23 14.24 4.80
N ARG A 77 10.49 13.95 5.14
CA ARG A 77 10.87 13.12 6.28
C ARG A 77 11.56 13.98 7.33
N THR A 78 11.30 13.72 8.60
CA THR A 78 11.87 14.49 9.70
C THR A 78 12.05 13.63 10.95
N HIS A 79 12.91 14.07 11.87
CA HIS A 79 13.06 13.49 13.21
C HIS A 79 12.27 14.27 14.27
N ALA A 80 11.70 15.43 13.92
CA ALA A 80 10.88 16.22 14.82
C ALA A 80 9.40 15.84 14.65
N PRO A 81 8.68 15.52 15.73
CA PRO A 81 7.27 15.17 15.64
C PRO A 81 6.41 16.37 15.23
N LYS A 82 5.36 16.12 14.46
CA LYS A 82 4.31 17.10 14.13
C LYS A 82 2.95 16.42 14.17
N ALA A 83 1.92 17.16 14.55
CA ALA A 83 0.54 16.67 14.46
C ALA A 83 0.22 16.28 13.01
N GLY A 84 -0.46 15.15 12.84
CA GLY A 84 -0.79 14.57 11.55
C GLY A 84 0.35 13.82 10.85
N ALA A 85 1.58 13.86 11.38
CA ALA A 85 2.71 13.09 10.85
C ALA A 85 2.56 11.59 11.13
N VAL A 86 3.20 10.75 10.32
CA VAL A 86 3.24 9.30 10.51
C VAL A 86 4.58 8.91 11.12
N LEU A 87 4.59 8.45 12.37
CA LEU A 87 5.74 7.82 13.01
C LEU A 87 5.99 6.46 12.35
N VAL A 88 7.23 6.16 11.97
CA VAL A 88 7.62 4.89 11.34
C VAL A 88 8.61 4.13 12.22
N LEU A 89 8.18 2.99 12.74
CA LEU A 89 9.03 2.05 13.48
C LEU A 89 9.74 1.11 12.51
N ARG A 90 11.00 0.79 12.80
CA ARG A 90 11.79 -0.12 11.97
C ARG A 90 11.33 -1.56 12.15
N ALA A 91 11.60 -2.38 11.13
CA ALA A 91 11.48 -3.82 11.24
C ALA A 91 12.45 -4.37 12.30
N THR A 92 11.97 -5.31 13.12
CA THR A 92 12.77 -6.05 14.10
C THR A 92 12.25 -7.48 14.19
N GLY A 93 12.96 -8.39 14.89
CA GLY A 93 12.49 -9.78 15.04
C GLY A 93 11.09 -9.92 15.66
N ARG A 94 10.66 -8.96 16.49
CA ARG A 94 9.32 -8.95 17.11
C ARG A 94 8.29 -8.08 16.38
N LEU A 95 8.74 -7.32 15.39
CA LEU A 95 7.94 -6.39 14.62
C LEU A 95 8.43 -6.45 13.16
N PRO A 96 8.22 -7.59 12.45
CA PRO A 96 8.90 -7.89 11.20
C PRO A 96 8.53 -6.92 10.07
N ASP A 97 7.27 -6.45 10.04
CA ASP A 97 6.82 -5.46 9.06
C ASP A 97 7.11 -4.01 9.48
N GLY A 98 7.69 -3.79 10.65
CA GLY A 98 7.68 -2.49 11.32
C GLY A 98 6.28 -2.11 11.83
N HIS A 99 6.08 -0.84 12.13
CA HIS A 99 4.78 -0.30 12.52
C HIS A 99 4.68 1.16 12.14
N VAL A 100 3.47 1.65 11.90
CA VAL A 100 3.20 3.08 11.71
C VAL A 100 2.08 3.55 12.62
N ALA A 101 2.25 4.76 13.15
CA ALA A 101 1.27 5.41 14.01
C ALA A 101 1.10 6.87 13.59
N VAL A 102 -0.12 7.40 13.65
CA VAL A 102 -0.43 8.78 13.26
C VAL A 102 -0.36 9.67 14.50
N VAL A 103 0.47 10.70 14.47
CA VAL A 103 0.59 11.66 15.58
C VAL A 103 -0.69 12.49 15.66
N ARG A 104 -1.39 12.40 16.79
CA ARG A 104 -2.57 13.24 17.10
C ARG A 104 -2.15 14.59 17.66
N SER A 105 -1.18 14.59 18.58
CA SER A 105 -0.68 15.79 19.23
C SER A 105 0.75 15.58 19.73
N VAL A 106 1.50 16.66 19.83
CA VAL A 106 2.82 16.70 20.46
C VAL A 106 2.62 17.27 21.87
N ARG A 107 2.96 16.49 22.90
CA ARG A 107 2.77 16.88 24.31
C ARG A 107 4.01 17.55 24.88
N SER A 108 5.19 17.08 24.47
CA SER A 108 6.47 17.61 24.89
C SER A 108 7.54 17.32 23.81
N PRO A 109 8.78 17.81 23.97
CA PRO A 109 9.88 17.43 23.08
C PRO A 109 10.13 15.91 22.98
N ARG A 110 9.70 15.15 23.99
CA ARG A 110 9.91 13.70 24.11
C ARG A 110 8.62 12.88 24.15
N GLU A 111 7.46 13.49 23.96
CA GLU A 111 6.19 12.78 24.06
C GLU A 111 5.20 13.23 23.00
N VAL A 112 4.64 12.25 22.30
CA VAL A 112 3.52 12.44 21.38
C VAL A 112 2.38 11.52 21.80
N VAL A 113 1.16 11.94 21.49
CA VAL A 113 0.00 11.05 21.52
C VAL A 113 -0.29 10.62 20.09
N VAL A 114 -0.44 9.32 19.89
CA VAL A 114 -0.71 8.73 18.57
C VAL A 114 -2.07 8.05 18.52
N GLU A 115 -2.55 7.92 17.30
CA GLU A 115 -3.64 7.04 16.91
C GLU A 115 -3.08 5.95 15.98
N GLN A 116 -3.34 4.68 16.30
CA GLN A 116 -2.76 3.53 15.63
C GLN A 116 -3.67 2.32 15.70
N ALA A 117 -3.54 1.44 14.70
CA ALA A 117 -4.32 0.22 14.59
C ALA A 117 -3.44 -1.00 14.83
N ASN A 118 -4.01 -1.99 15.51
CA ASN A 118 -3.39 -3.30 15.73
C ASN A 118 -2.05 -3.24 16.50
N TRP A 119 -1.78 -2.15 17.24
CA TRP A 119 -0.71 -2.15 18.25
C TRP A 119 -1.10 -3.11 19.37
N VAL A 120 -2.26 -2.85 19.99
CA VAL A 120 -3.02 -3.89 20.70
C VAL A 120 -3.80 -4.70 19.66
N PRO A 121 -3.68 -6.03 19.62
CA PRO A 121 -4.32 -6.86 18.62
C PRO A 121 -5.82 -6.56 18.46
N GLY A 122 -6.25 -6.32 17.21
CA GLY A 122 -7.65 -6.08 16.86
C GLY A 122 -8.24 -4.74 17.33
N ARG A 123 -7.42 -3.79 17.81
CA ARG A 123 -7.91 -2.50 18.34
C ARG A 123 -7.33 -1.29 17.62
N ILE A 124 -8.12 -0.21 17.61
CA ILE A 124 -7.64 1.14 17.29
C ILE A 124 -7.42 1.86 18.62
N GLY A 125 -6.16 2.13 18.96
CA GLY A 125 -5.82 3.07 20.03
C GLY A 125 -5.85 4.48 19.46
N ARG A 126 -6.61 5.40 20.06
CA ARG A 126 -6.77 6.78 19.56
C ARG A 126 -6.02 7.83 20.36
N ALA A 127 -5.48 7.42 21.51
CA ALA A 127 -4.83 8.29 22.47
C ALA A 127 -3.70 7.53 23.17
N ASP A 128 -2.84 6.86 22.39
CA ASP A 128 -1.72 6.10 22.93
C ASP A 128 -0.49 7.00 23.06
N PRO A 129 0.07 7.21 24.26
CA PRO A 129 1.35 7.89 24.41
C PRO A 129 2.50 7.14 23.74
N VAL A 130 3.42 7.88 23.13
CA VAL A 130 4.71 7.40 22.66
C VAL A 130 5.78 8.36 23.19
N ILE A 131 6.79 7.81 23.85
CA ILE A 131 7.89 8.58 24.43
C ILE A 131 9.20 8.29 23.69
N ASP A 132 9.99 9.34 23.46
CA ASP A 132 11.35 9.24 22.96
C ASP A 132 12.33 8.93 24.11
N VAL A 133 12.92 7.74 24.04
CA VAL A 133 13.95 7.26 24.98
C VAL A 133 15.35 7.25 24.36
N SER A 134 15.52 7.90 23.21
CA SER A 134 16.83 8.11 22.59
C SER A 134 17.70 9.05 23.42
N ALA A 135 19.00 8.77 23.46
CA ALA A 135 19.97 9.61 24.16
C ALA A 135 20.04 11.03 23.57
N ARG A 136 19.80 11.17 22.26
CA ARG A 136 19.97 12.43 21.52
C ARG A 136 18.68 13.24 21.33
N ASN A 137 17.55 12.78 21.86
CA ASN A 137 16.24 13.40 21.60
C ASN A 137 15.88 13.47 20.10
N ASP A 138 16.27 12.43 19.35
CA ASP A 138 16.14 12.39 17.88
C ASP A 138 15.06 11.40 17.42
N TRP A 139 14.24 10.92 18.37
CA TRP A 139 13.17 9.95 18.13
C TRP A 139 13.64 8.64 17.50
N SER A 140 14.94 8.32 17.56
CA SER A 140 15.49 7.07 17.01
C SER A 140 15.08 5.83 17.81
N ARG A 141 14.65 5.99 19.06
CA ARG A 141 14.25 4.92 19.98
C ARG A 141 13.02 5.35 20.78
N VAL A 142 11.94 4.60 20.70
CA VAL A 142 10.69 4.96 21.37
C VAL A 142 10.17 3.83 22.25
N GLN A 143 9.46 4.18 23.32
CA GLN A 143 8.53 3.28 24.00
C GLN A 143 7.12 3.70 23.66
N VAL A 144 6.22 2.72 23.52
CA VAL A 144 4.83 2.93 23.14
C VAL A 144 3.95 2.43 24.27
N TRP A 145 2.89 3.17 24.56
CA TRP A 145 1.86 2.77 25.52
C TRP A 145 1.30 1.37 25.21
N TRP A 146 1.05 0.59 26.26
CA TRP A 146 0.46 -0.73 26.19
C TRP A 146 -0.80 -0.76 27.06
N ALA A 147 -1.96 -0.54 26.42
CA ALA A 147 -3.24 -0.42 27.12
C ALA A 147 -3.55 -1.58 28.09
N PRO A 148 -3.23 -2.86 27.80
CA PRO A 148 -3.50 -3.97 28.72
C PRO A 148 -2.82 -3.88 30.09
N ILE A 149 -1.73 -3.12 30.22
CA ILE A 149 -1.06 -2.91 31.52
C ILE A 149 -1.25 -1.48 32.04
N HIS A 150 -2.07 -0.66 31.37
CA HIS A 150 -2.29 0.75 31.70
C HIS A 150 -0.97 1.52 31.91
N GLY A 151 0.03 1.26 31.06
CA GLY A 151 1.36 1.80 31.22
C GLY A 151 2.19 1.74 29.94
N MET A 152 3.40 2.28 30.01
CA MET A 152 4.38 2.15 28.93
C MET A 152 4.79 0.70 28.75
N GLY A 153 4.83 0.24 27.49
CA GLY A 153 5.36 -1.08 27.17
C GLY A 153 6.84 -1.18 27.53
N LYS A 154 7.27 -2.36 28.01
CA LYS A 154 8.67 -2.63 28.39
C LYS A 154 9.67 -2.56 27.22
N SER A 155 9.16 -2.55 26.00
CA SER A 155 9.94 -2.73 24.79
C SER A 155 10.33 -1.38 24.20
N VAL A 156 11.60 -1.24 23.85
CA VAL A 156 12.09 -0.09 23.10
C VAL A 156 12.15 -0.46 21.62
N TYR A 157 11.49 0.35 20.79
CA TYR A 157 11.43 0.14 19.35
C TYR A 157 12.33 1.14 18.64
N PRO A 158 13.22 0.69 17.74
CA PRO A 158 13.92 1.61 16.87
C PRO A 158 12.94 2.24 15.89
N ALA A 159 13.09 3.54 15.64
CA ALA A 159 12.29 4.26 14.67
C ALA A 159 13.17 4.90 13.60
N TYR A 160 12.56 5.18 12.45
CA TYR A 160 13.20 5.99 11.43
C TYR A 160 12.95 7.49 11.67
N GLY A 161 11.76 7.84 12.14
CA GLY A 161 11.32 9.21 12.33
C GLY A 161 9.88 9.36 11.85
N PHE A 162 9.57 10.52 11.28
CA PHE A 162 8.23 10.92 10.89
C PHE A 162 8.16 11.25 9.41
N ILE A 163 7.12 10.75 8.75
CA ILE A 163 6.73 11.15 7.39
C ILE A 163 5.65 12.23 7.52
N LEU A 164 5.78 13.32 6.78
CA LEU A 164 4.81 14.40 6.73
C LEU A 164 3.88 14.22 5.53
N PRO A 165 2.60 13.87 5.72
CA PRO A 165 1.62 13.89 4.64
C PRO A 165 1.48 15.30 4.06
N LEU A 166 1.35 15.39 2.74
CA LEU A 166 0.98 16.62 2.05
C LEU A 166 -0.51 16.84 2.32
N ARG A 167 -0.85 17.81 3.18
CA ARG A 167 -2.23 18.27 3.37
C ARG A 167 -2.37 19.65 2.76
#